data_AF-A0A5C9BX99-F1
#
_entry.id   AF-A0A5C9BX99-F1
#
_cell.length_a   1.000
_cell.length_b   1.000
_cell.length_c   1.000
_cell.angle_alpha   90.00
_cell.angle_beta   90.00
_cell.angle_gamma   90.00
#
_symmetry.space_group_name_H-M   'P 1'
#
loop_
_entity.id
_entity.type
_entity.pdbx_description
1 polymer ?
#
loop_
_entity_poly.entity_id
_entity_poly.type
_entity_poly.pdbx_seq_one_letter_code
_entity_poly.pdbx_strand_id
1 'polypeptide(L)'
;MKLLFCPHCQDVLKLRFEQRTCECGKSWGCYEDEEHARIGGAAVPLGIGNRSLVDALESRPADGNGTTFLAFVIPVQSPSVADEGHGSALKFRGSKTRTLEMMEALLGEGR
;
A
#
# COMPACT_ATOMS: atom_id res chain seq x y z
N MET A 1 9.60 -2.43 -4.95
CA MET A 1 8.93 -3.60 -4.35
C MET A 1 7.45 -3.29 -4.21
N LYS A 2 6.55 -4.25 -4.42
CA LYS A 2 5.11 -4.08 -4.21
C LYS A 2 4.64 -4.71 -2.89
N LEU A 3 3.80 -3.99 -2.16
CA LEU A 3 3.12 -4.44 -0.95
C LEU A 3 1.61 -4.30 -1.16
N LEU A 4 0.83 -4.94 -0.29
CA LEU A 4 -0.60 -4.83 -0.24
C LEU A 4 -1.02 -4.29 1.13
N PHE A 5 -1.88 -3.27 1.13
CA PHE A 5 -2.52 -2.71 2.32
C PHE A 5 -3.99 -3.10 2.37
N CYS A 6 -4.47 -3.57 3.52
CA CYS A 6 -5.88 -3.83 3.76
C CYS A 6 -6.54 -2.64 4.48
N PRO A 7 -7.51 -1.94 3.87
CA PRO A 7 -8.20 -0.82 4.53
C PRO A 7 -9.15 -1.26 5.64
N HIS A 8 -9.41 -2.55 5.80
CA HIS A 8 -10.29 -3.06 6.86
C HIS A 8 -9.58 -3.38 8.17
N CYS A 9 -8.37 -3.97 8.11
CA CYS A 9 -7.61 -4.36 9.30
C CYS A 9 -6.23 -3.71 9.38
N GLN A 10 -5.91 -2.81 8.44
CA GLN A 10 -4.64 -2.07 8.36
C GLN A 10 -3.39 -2.95 8.18
N ASP A 11 -3.58 -4.23 7.86
CA ASP A 11 -2.48 -5.16 7.58
C ASP A 11 -1.74 -4.76 6.30
N VAL A 12 -0.41 -4.81 6.37
CA VAL A 12 0.52 -4.55 5.26
C VAL A 12 1.34 -5.80 5.03
N LEU A 13 1.10 -6.44 3.89
CA LEU A 13 1.80 -7.67 3.50
C LEU A 13 2.64 -7.48 2.25
N LYS A 14 3.83 -8.08 2.25
CA LYS A 14 4.64 -8.23 1.05
C LYS A 14 4.04 -9.29 0.14
N LEU A 15 3.92 -8.97 -1.15
CA LEU A 15 3.50 -9.93 -2.17
C LEU A 15 4.56 -11.03 -2.38
N ARG A 16 4.08 -12.23 -2.70
CA ARG A 16 4.86 -13.44 -3.03
C ARG A 16 4.25 -14.08 -4.28
N PHE A 17 4.92 -15.03 -4.90
CA PHE A 17 4.32 -15.84 -5.97
C PHE A 17 3.13 -16.66 -5.46
N GLU A 18 3.19 -17.11 -4.21
CA GLU A 18 2.04 -17.68 -3.51
C GLU A 18 1.06 -16.58 -3.08
N GLN A 19 -0.24 -16.85 -3.20
CA GLN A 19 -1.28 -15.94 -2.74
C GLN A 19 -1.14 -15.67 -1.24
N ARG A 20 -1.11 -14.40 -0.91
CA ARG A 20 -1.12 -13.90 0.47
C ARG A 20 -2.43 -13.19 0.73
N THR A 21 -2.97 -13.39 1.92
CA THR A 21 -4.21 -12.76 2.38
C THR A 21 -3.92 -11.97 3.65
N CYS A 22 -4.58 -10.83 3.82
CA CYS A 22 -4.50 -10.07 5.06
C CYS A 22 -5.10 -10.83 6.25
N GLU A 23 -4.78 -10.38 7.46
CA GLU A 23 -5.29 -10.95 8.71
C GLU A 23 -6.81 -11.14 8.73
N CYS A 24 -7.59 -10.17 8.21
CA CYS A 24 -9.05 -10.25 8.23
C CYS A 24 -9.65 -10.98 7.01
N GLY A 25 -8.84 -11.51 6.09
CA GLY A 25 -9.33 -12.26 4.93
C GLY A 25 -9.89 -11.41 3.76
N LYS A 26 -9.99 -10.09 3.91
CA LYS A 26 -10.72 -9.21 2.95
C LYS A 26 -9.87 -8.65 1.82
N SER A 27 -8.56 -8.81 1.87
CA SER A 27 -7.62 -8.36 0.86
C SER A 27 -6.61 -9.45 0.60
N TRP A 28 -6.26 -9.67 -0.66
CA TRP A 28 -5.28 -10.69 -1.04
C TRP A 28 -4.51 -10.27 -2.29
N GLY A 29 -3.35 -10.87 -2.50
CA GLY A 29 -2.58 -10.67 -3.72
C GLY A 29 -1.38 -11.60 -3.84
N CYS A 30 -0.82 -11.65 -5.04
CA CYS A 30 0.43 -12.34 -5.36
C CYS A 30 1.08 -11.75 -6.60
N TYR A 31 2.37 -12.03 -6.77
CA TYR A 31 3.09 -11.82 -8.01
C TYR A 31 2.66 -12.85 -9.05
N GLU A 32 2.44 -12.39 -10.27
CA GLU A 32 2.28 -13.24 -11.46
C GLU A 32 3.65 -13.55 -12.07
N ASP A 33 4.54 -12.55 -12.04
CA ASP A 33 5.94 -12.65 -12.41
C ASP A 33 6.78 -11.68 -11.56
N GLU A 34 8.04 -11.42 -11.93
CA GLU A 34 8.95 -10.56 -11.16
C GLU A 34 8.50 -9.09 -11.10
N GLU A 35 7.67 -8.65 -12.04
CA GLU A 35 7.20 -7.28 -12.18
C GLU A 35 5.69 -7.15 -11.96
N HIS A 36 4.88 -8.07 -12.45
CA HIS A 36 3.42 -7.97 -12.44
C HIS A 36 2.83 -8.67 -11.22
N ALA A 37 1.78 -8.06 -10.67
CA ALA A 37 1.05 -8.59 -9.53
C ALA A 37 -0.45 -8.58 -9.79
N ARG A 38 -1.15 -9.56 -9.22
CA ARG A 38 -2.60 -9.58 -9.11
C ARG A 38 -3.03 -9.39 -7.67
N ILE A 39 -4.05 -8.57 -7.47
CA ILE A 39 -4.64 -8.28 -6.16
C ILE A 39 -6.16 -8.43 -6.23
N GLY A 40 -6.81 -8.56 -5.08
CA GLY A 40 -8.27 -8.53 -5.02
C GLY A 40 -8.82 -8.29 -3.62
N GLY A 41 -10.15 -8.23 -3.55
CA GLY A 41 -10.87 -7.81 -2.35
C GLY A 41 -10.78 -6.30 -2.15
N ALA A 42 -10.57 -5.82 -0.93
CA ALA A 42 -10.43 -4.38 -0.66
C ALA A 42 -8.98 -3.87 -0.77
N ALA A 43 -8.10 -4.62 -1.43
CA ALA A 43 -6.65 -4.37 -1.42
C ALA A 43 -6.28 -3.00 -2.02
N VAL A 44 -5.38 -2.27 -1.33
CA VAL A 44 -4.72 -1.08 -1.89
C VAL A 44 -3.24 -1.40 -2.11
N PRO A 45 -2.75 -1.42 -3.35
CA PRO A 45 -1.35 -1.73 -3.62
C PRO A 45 -0.44 -0.55 -3.25
N LEU A 46 0.69 -0.85 -2.62
CA LEU A 46 1.74 0.13 -2.28
C LEU A 46 3.04 -0.22 -2.98
N GLY A 47 3.79 0.79 -3.38
CA GLY A 47 5.13 0.68 -3.94
C GLY A 47 6.18 1.20 -2.95
N ILE A 48 7.30 0.49 -2.85
CA ILE A 48 8.55 1.00 -2.26
C ILE A 48 9.57 1.20 -3.37
N GLY A 49 10.16 2.39 -3.43
CA GLY A 49 11.24 2.72 -4.35
C GLY A 49 12.51 1.95 -3.98
N ASN A 50 12.88 0.95 -4.79
CA ASN A 50 14.00 0.05 -4.51
C ASN A 50 15.30 0.80 -4.24
N ARG A 51 15.65 1.80 -5.09
CA ARG A 51 16.88 2.57 -4.94
C ARG A 51 16.91 3.31 -3.60
N SER A 52 15.85 4.07 -3.30
CA SER A 52 15.76 4.81 -2.04
C SER A 52 15.78 3.90 -0.80
N LEU A 53 15.22 2.68 -0.90
CA LEU A 53 15.27 1.72 0.19
C LEU A 53 16.68 1.19 0.38
N VAL A 54 17.39 0.82 -0.69
CA VAL A 54 18.78 0.36 -0.61
C VAL A 54 19.66 1.44 0.01
N ASP A 55 19.59 2.67 -0.49
CA ASP A 55 20.37 3.78 0.04
C ASP A 55 20.06 4.04 1.54
N ALA A 56 18.79 3.92 1.94
CA ALA A 56 18.39 4.06 3.35
C ALA A 56 18.87 2.91 4.25
N LEU A 57 18.92 1.68 3.72
CA LEU A 57 19.42 0.51 4.45
C LEU A 57 20.94 0.57 4.65
N GLU A 58 21.68 0.97 3.61
CA GLU A 58 23.14 1.14 3.66
C GLU A 58 23.56 2.27 4.62
N SER A 59 22.73 3.30 4.75
CA SER A 59 22.96 4.46 5.64
C SER A 59 22.30 4.33 7.02
N ARG A 60 21.88 3.13 7.44
CA ARG A 60 21.21 2.93 8.72
C ARG A 60 22.08 3.42 9.90
N PRO A 61 21.63 4.42 10.69
CA PRO A 61 22.40 4.93 11.81
C PRO A 61 22.34 3.98 13.01
N ALA A 62 23.29 4.15 13.94
CA ALA A 62 23.30 3.41 15.21
C ALA A 62 22.18 3.87 16.15
N ASP A 63 21.81 5.15 16.10
CA ASP A 63 20.77 5.77 16.91
C ASP A 63 19.96 6.82 16.12
N GLY A 64 18.83 7.25 16.68
CA GLY A 64 17.96 8.25 16.07
C GLY A 64 17.12 7.75 14.89
N ASN A 65 16.62 8.69 14.10
CA ASN A 65 15.80 8.41 12.93
C ASN A 65 16.69 8.01 11.74
N GLY A 66 16.30 6.94 11.03
CA GLY A 66 16.97 6.53 9.80
C GLY A 66 16.65 7.43 8.60
N THR A 67 17.43 7.26 7.53
CA THR A 67 17.19 7.90 6.24
C THR A 67 15.80 7.54 5.70
N THR A 68 15.03 8.55 5.30
CA THR A 68 13.72 8.35 4.69
C THR A 68 13.85 7.68 3.33
N PHE A 69 12.95 6.75 3.01
CA PHE A 69 12.84 6.15 1.68
C PHE A 69 11.46 6.39 1.07
N LEU A 70 11.35 6.21 -0.25
CA LEU A 70 10.11 6.46 -0.98
C LEU A 70 9.14 5.28 -0.83
N ALA A 71 7.97 5.56 -0.26
CA ALA A 71 6.78 4.72 -0.36
C ALA A 71 5.65 5.51 -1.03
N PHE A 72 4.85 4.85 -1.86
CA PHE A 72 3.76 5.48 -2.61
C PHE A 72 2.59 4.52 -2.82
N VAL A 73 1.39 5.07 -3.01
CA VAL A 73 0.22 4.29 -3.42
C VAL A 73 0.31 4.01 -4.91
N ILE A 74 0.17 2.74 -5.31
CA ILE A 74 0.11 2.38 -6.73
C ILE A 74 -1.28 2.76 -7.26
N PRO A 75 -1.39 3.48 -8.39
CA PRO A 75 -2.68 3.90 -8.92
C PRO A 75 -3.60 2.73 -9.28
N VAL A 76 -4.91 2.99 -9.26
CA VAL A 76 -5.96 2.02 -9.66
C VAL A 76 -5.71 1.47 -11.07
N GLN A 77 -5.25 2.32 -11.98
CA GLN A 77 -4.81 1.92 -13.32
C GLN A 77 -3.28 1.85 -13.33
N SER A 78 -2.75 0.63 -13.29
CA SER A 78 -1.31 0.38 -13.30
C SER A 78 -0.98 -0.74 -14.28
N PRO A 79 0.02 -0.58 -15.17
CA PRO A 79 0.48 -1.67 -16.02
C PRO A 79 1.04 -2.86 -15.23
N SER A 80 1.48 -2.64 -13.99
CA SER A 80 2.19 -3.64 -13.18
C SER A 80 1.33 -4.26 -12.06
N VAL A 81 0.07 -3.86 -11.93
CA VAL A 81 -0.86 -4.41 -10.94
C VAL A 81 -2.25 -4.59 -11.58
N ALA A 82 -2.70 -5.83 -11.69
CA ALA A 82 -4.05 -6.19 -12.05
C ALA A 82 -4.93 -6.32 -10.79
N ASP A 83 -6.11 -5.69 -10.80
CA ASP A 83 -7.08 -5.77 -9.71
C ASP A 83 -8.26 -6.66 -10.14
N GLU A 84 -8.38 -7.83 -9.51
CA GLU A 84 -9.40 -8.84 -9.75
C GLU A 84 -10.67 -8.64 -8.89
N GLY A 85 -10.75 -7.58 -8.07
CA GLY A 85 -11.92 -7.35 -7.25
C GLY A 85 -12.15 -5.91 -6.85
N HIS A 86 -12.97 -5.19 -7.64
CA HIS A 86 -14.31 -4.73 -7.23
C HIS A 86 -15.15 -4.28 -8.44
N GLY A 87 -16.25 -5.01 -8.69
CA GLY A 87 -17.48 -4.39 -9.15
C GLY A 87 -18.02 -3.47 -8.03
N SER A 88 -18.07 -2.17 -8.31
CA SER A 88 -18.67 -1.10 -7.52
C SER A 88 -17.94 -0.62 -6.24
N ALA A 89 -17.52 0.65 -6.31
CA ALA A 89 -17.56 1.63 -5.23
C ALA A 89 -16.39 1.76 -4.23
N LEU A 90 -15.16 1.87 -4.73
CA LEU A 90 -14.43 3.12 -4.43
C LEU A 90 -14.88 4.15 -5.47
N LYS A 91 -16.11 4.68 -5.31
CA LYS A 91 -16.46 5.93 -5.98
C LYS A 91 -15.56 6.98 -5.35
N PHE A 92 -14.40 7.23 -5.95
CA PHE A 92 -13.76 8.53 -5.88
C PHE A 92 -14.72 9.51 -6.59
N ARG A 93 -15.86 9.80 -5.94
CA ARG A 93 -16.54 11.07 -6.16
C ARG A 93 -15.52 12.09 -5.68
N GLY A 94 -14.98 12.86 -6.61
CA GLY A 94 -14.29 14.10 -6.28
C GLY A 94 -15.21 14.90 -5.36
N SER A 95 -14.96 14.81 -4.06
CA SER A 95 -15.64 15.58 -3.05
C SER A 95 -14.55 15.89 -2.04
N LYS A 96 -14.13 17.15 -2.07
CA LYS A 96 -13.04 17.73 -1.28
C LYS A 96 -13.18 17.52 0.24
N THR A 97 -14.26 16.89 0.70
CA THR A 97 -14.70 16.81 2.09
C THR A 97 -14.06 15.66 2.87
N ARG A 98 -13.76 14.50 2.25
CA ARG A 98 -13.30 13.32 3.02
C ARG A 98 -11.80 13.24 3.24
N THR A 99 -11.00 13.92 2.42
CA THR A 99 -9.56 14.06 2.65
C THR A 99 -9.30 14.91 3.90
N LEU A 100 -10.16 15.89 4.19
CA LEU A 100 -10.10 16.71 5.39
C LEU A 100 -10.41 15.90 6.65
N GLU A 101 -11.48 15.09 6.68
CA GLU A 101 -11.81 14.25 7.85
C GLU A 101 -10.74 13.20 8.16
N MET A 102 -10.14 12.58 7.13
CA MET A 102 -9.06 11.60 7.33
C MET A 102 -7.74 12.27 7.73
N MET A 103 -7.45 13.48 7.23
CA MET A 103 -6.29 14.27 7.67
C MET A 103 -6.49 14.85 9.08
N GLU A 104 -7.70 15.27 9.45
CA GLU A 104 -8.05 15.75 10.79
C GLU A 104 -8.01 14.62 11.82
N ALA A 105 -8.40 13.39 11.47
CA ALA A 105 -8.26 12.21 12.32
C ALA A 105 -6.78 11.79 12.52
N LEU A 106 -5.92 12.04 11.53
CA LEU A 106 -4.48 11.74 11.62
C LEU A 106 -3.66 12.88 12.27
N LEU A 107 -4.17 14.11 12.27
CA LEU A 107 -3.54 15.29 12.89
C LEU A 107 -4.15 15.64 14.26
N GLY A 108 -5.11 14.85 14.73
CA GLY A 108 -5.97 15.13 15.88
C GLY A 108 -5.68 14.36 17.16
N GLU A 109 -4.41 14.07 17.48
CA GLU A 109 -4.00 13.69 18.83
C GLU A 109 -2.87 14.63 19.31
N GLY A 110 -3.26 15.61 20.12
CA GLY A 110 -2.34 16.58 20.70
C GLY A 110 -3.05 17.76 21.36
N ARG A 111 -3.90 17.47 22.36
CA ARG A 111 -4.17 18.39 23.47
C ARG A 111 -3.25 18.03 24.63
#